data_AF-A0A0P0RJB8-F1
#
_entry.id   AF-A0A0P0RJB8-F1
#
_cell.length_a   1.000
_cell.length_b   1.000
_cell.length_c   1.000
_cell.angle_alpha   90.00
_cell.angle_beta   90.00
_cell.angle_gamma   90.00
#
_symmetry.space_group_name_H-M   'P 1'
#
loop_
_entity.id
_entity.type
_entity.pdbx_description
1 polymer ?
#
loop_
_entity_poly.entity_id
_entity_poly.type
_entity_poly.pdbx_seq_one_letter_code
_entity_poly.pdbx_strand_id
1 'polypeptide(L)'
;MVYASSARPASDIARCLDSRLSRVHVSKNNGVTDLTVGSSSNGSYFVTLTPSNGGSVIKVIRGSGDDPPEEEMRFAIARCTT
;
A
#
# COMPACT_ATOMS: atom_id res chain seq x y z
N MET A 1 10.62 5.49 -5.38
CA MET A 1 9.30 5.10 -5.94
C MET A 1 9.40 3.67 -6.43
N VAL A 2 8.45 2.82 -6.04
CA VAL A 2 8.43 1.38 -6.37
C VAL A 2 7.16 1.05 -7.13
N TYR A 3 7.26 0.17 -8.12
CA TYR A 3 6.13 -0.39 -8.85
C TYR A 3 6.18 -1.92 -8.81
N ALA A 4 5.02 -2.52 -8.61
CA ALA A 4 4.85 -3.98 -8.66
C ALA A 4 3.50 -4.33 -9.28
N SER A 5 3.39 -5.54 -9.81
CA SER A 5 2.13 -6.14 -10.26
C SER A 5 1.80 -7.35 -9.39
N SER A 6 0.53 -7.56 -9.09
CA SER A 6 0.03 -8.73 -8.37
C SER A 6 -1.17 -9.32 -9.09
N ALA A 7 -1.33 -10.64 -9.01
CA ALA A 7 -2.57 -11.31 -9.43
C ALA A 7 -3.70 -11.13 -8.40
N ARG A 8 -3.41 -10.58 -7.21
CA ARG A 8 -4.40 -10.35 -6.17
C ARG A 8 -5.21 -9.08 -6.44
N PRO A 9 -6.49 -9.05 -6.08
CA PRO A 9 -7.31 -7.84 -6.22
C PRO A 9 -6.87 -6.77 -5.21
N ALA A 10 -7.04 -5.50 -5.59
CA ALA A 10 -6.63 -4.34 -4.79
C ALA A 10 -7.22 -4.37 -3.37
N SER A 11 -8.46 -4.84 -3.21
CA SER A 11 -9.11 -4.99 -1.91
C SER A 11 -8.39 -5.94 -0.97
N ASP A 12 -7.84 -7.03 -1.50
CA ASP A 12 -7.17 -8.07 -0.69
C ASP A 12 -5.77 -7.64 -0.30
N ILE A 13 -5.08 -6.95 -1.21
CA ILE A 13 -3.79 -6.31 -0.93
C ILE A 13 -3.99 -5.23 0.14
N ALA A 14 -4.99 -4.37 0.00
CA ALA A 14 -5.28 -3.32 0.97
C ALA A 14 -5.57 -3.87 2.37
N ARG A 15 -6.43 -4.90 2.47
CA ARG A 15 -6.73 -5.58 3.74
C ARG A 15 -5.49 -6.24 4.35
N CYS A 16 -4.64 -6.84 3.53
CA CYS A 16 -3.41 -7.46 4.00
C CYS A 16 -2.44 -6.41 4.57
N LEU A 17 -2.30 -5.25 3.91
CA LEU A 17 -1.46 -4.15 4.40
C LEU A 17 -2.03 -3.54 5.68
N ASP A 18 -3.33 -3.28 5.72
CA ASP A 18 -4.04 -2.77 6.91
C ASP A 18 -3.89 -3.68 8.14
N SER A 19 -3.86 -5.00 7.92
CA SER A 19 -3.66 -5.99 9.00
C SER A 19 -2.22 -6.12 9.51
N ARG A 20 -1.23 -5.66 8.73
CA ARG A 20 0.20 -5.87 9.01
C ARG A 20 0.91 -4.61 9.46
N LEU A 21 0.48 -3.46 8.96
CA LEU A 21 1.10 -2.17 9.21
C LEU A 21 0.25 -1.39 10.20
N SER A 22 0.92 -0.65 11.08
CA SER A 22 0.23 0.26 11.98
C SER A 22 -0.10 1.57 11.25
N ARG A 23 -1.19 2.24 11.68
CA ARG A 23 -1.58 3.57 11.17
C ARG A 23 -1.77 3.60 9.66
N VAL A 24 -2.50 2.61 9.15
CA VAL A 24 -2.93 2.59 7.75
C VAL A 24 -4.24 3.35 7.64
N HIS A 25 -4.31 4.28 6.69
CA HIS A 25 -5.54 4.95 6.32
C HIS A 25 -5.87 4.58 4.88
N VAL A 26 -6.98 3.87 4.69
CA VAL A 26 -7.44 3.42 3.37
C VAL A 26 -8.52 4.36 2.86
N SER A 27 -8.30 4.88 1.64
CA SER A 27 -9.28 5.63 0.87
C SER A 27 -9.54 4.92 -0.45
N LYS A 28 -10.78 4.95 -0.92
CA LYS A 28 -11.18 4.36 -2.20
C LYS A 28 -11.84 5.42 -3.05
N ASN A 29 -11.32 5.63 -4.25
CA ASN A 29 -11.84 6.63 -5.16
C ASN A 29 -11.82 6.11 -6.60
N ASN A 30 -12.96 6.12 -7.28
CA ASN A 30 -13.12 5.67 -8.68
C ASN A 30 -12.46 4.31 -9.00
N GLY A 31 -12.61 3.32 -8.11
CA GLY A 31 -12.05 1.97 -8.29
C GLY A 31 -10.56 1.85 -7.97
N VAL A 32 -9.86 2.95 -7.71
CA VAL A 32 -8.49 2.97 -7.19
C VAL A 32 -8.56 2.93 -5.66
N THR A 33 -7.66 2.18 -5.03
CA THR A 33 -7.50 2.16 -3.57
C THR A 33 -6.18 2.82 -3.20
N ASP A 34 -6.24 3.92 -2.46
CA ASP A 34 -5.08 4.60 -1.91
C ASP A 34 -4.94 4.26 -0.42
N LEU A 35 -3.71 4.00 0.01
CA LEU A 35 -3.35 3.78 1.39
C LEU A 35 -2.28 4.78 1.80
N THR A 36 -2.51 5.48 2.90
CA THR A 36 -1.49 6.26 3.59
C THR A 36 -1.03 5.46 4.79
N VAL A 37 0.28 5.24 4.92
CA VAL A 37 0.88 4.53 6.05
C VAL A 37 1.72 5.51 6.86
N GLY A 38 1.52 5.52 8.18
CA GLY A 38 2.26 6.36 9.12
C GLY A 38 1.37 7.43 9.75
N SER A 39 1.99 8.46 10.32
CA SER A 39 1.26 9.52 11.02
C SER A 39 0.32 10.28 10.07
N SER A 40 -0.88 10.64 10.54
CA SER A 40 -1.86 11.38 9.73
C SER A 40 -1.37 12.77 9.32
N SER A 41 -0.44 13.36 10.08
CA SER A 41 0.16 14.67 9.77
C SER A 41 1.32 14.58 8.78
N ASN A 42 1.99 13.43 8.69
CA ASN A 42 3.13 13.17 7.81
C ASN A 42 3.11 11.69 7.41
N GLY A 43 2.46 11.39 6.28
CA GLY A 43 2.45 10.02 5.74
C GLY A 43 3.87 9.58 5.39
N SER A 44 4.28 8.42 5.92
CA SER A 44 5.59 7.82 5.65
C SER A 44 5.60 7.13 4.29
N TYR A 45 4.47 6.53 3.91
CA TYR A 45 4.28 5.94 2.59
C TYR A 45 2.88 6.18 2.04
N PHE A 46 2.82 6.33 0.72
CA PHE A 46 1.59 6.40 -0.06
C PHE A 46 1.58 5.23 -1.04
N VAL A 47 0.58 4.37 -0.92
CA VAL A 47 0.39 3.20 -1.77
C VAL A 47 -0.85 3.41 -2.61
N THR A 48 -0.71 3.35 -3.92
CA THR A 48 -1.84 3.36 -4.84
C THR A 48 -1.99 1.97 -5.45
N LEU A 49 -3.18 1.40 -5.34
CA LEU A 49 -3.57 0.11 -5.90
C LEU A 49 -4.58 0.36 -7.03
N THR A 50 -4.16 0.06 -8.25
CA THR A 50 -4.99 0.21 -9.45
C THR A 50 -5.37 -1.17 -9.96
N PRO A 51 -6.68 -1.53 -9.98
CA PRO A 51 -7.11 -2.79 -10.59
C PRO A 51 -6.65 -2.90 -12.05
N SER A 52 -6.15 -4.08 -12.44
CA SER A 52 -5.68 -4.32 -13.80
C SER A 52 -5.86 -5.79 -14.17
N ASN A 53 -6.67 -6.10 -15.19
CA ASN A 53 -6.85 -7.42 -15.80
C ASN A 53 -6.89 -8.60 -14.81
N GLY A 54 -7.78 -8.56 -13.82
CA GLY A 54 -7.94 -9.63 -12.82
C GLY A 54 -6.98 -9.57 -11.64
N GLY A 55 -5.99 -8.68 -11.67
CA GLY A 55 -5.06 -8.40 -10.58
C GLY A 55 -5.01 -6.91 -10.22
N SER A 56 -3.83 -6.43 -9.81
CA SER A 56 -3.62 -5.03 -9.44
C SER A 56 -2.19 -4.57 -9.68
N VAL A 57 -2.05 -3.32 -10.08
CA VAL A 57 -0.78 -2.59 -10.13
C VAL A 57 -0.64 -1.82 -8.84
N ILE A 58 0.52 -1.96 -8.21
CA ILE A 58 0.88 -1.35 -6.94
C ILE A 58 1.94 -0.29 -7.22
N LYS A 59 1.70 0.92 -6.73
CA LYS A 59 2.64 2.03 -6.74
C LYS A 59 2.92 2.47 -5.32
N VAL A 60 4.18 2.52 -4.91
CA VAL A 60 4.59 2.96 -3.58
C VAL A 60 5.49 4.20 -3.71
N ILE A 61 5.08 5.27 -3.02
CA ILE A 61 5.85 6.50 -2.87
C ILE A 61 6.23 6.64 -1.40
N ARG A 62 7.49 6.97 -1.12
CA ARG A 62 7.95 7.32 0.22
C ARG A 62 7.64 8.80 0.47
N GLY A 63 7.02 9.10 1.59
CA GLY A 63 6.78 10.44 2.08
C GLY A 63 7.91 10.94 2.98
N SER A 64 7.57 11.84 3.91
CA SER A 64 8.51 12.47 4.83
C SER A 64 8.60 11.81 6.21
N GLY A 65 7.70 10.86 6.51
CA GLY A 65 7.74 10.10 7.75
C GLY A 65 8.69 8.90 7.69
N ASP A 66 9.11 8.43 8.87
CA ASP A 66 10.06 7.32 9.05
C ASP A 66 9.45 6.07 9.71
N ASP A 67 8.14 6.10 10.01
CA ASP A 67 7.40 5.00 10.63
C ASP A 67 6.28 4.52 9.70
N PRO A 68 6.30 3.27 9.19
CA PRO A 68 7.21 2.19 9.56
C PRO A 68 8.61 2.31 8.91
N PRO A 69 9.63 1.59 9.43
CA PRO A 69 10.91 1.43 8.77
C PRO A 69 10.78 0.88 7.34
N GLU A 70 11.71 1.23 6.45
CA GLU A 70 11.64 0.81 5.03
C GLU A 70 11.62 -0.72 4.86
N GLU A 71 12.37 -1.45 5.68
CA GLU A 71 12.38 -2.92 5.69
C GLU A 71 11.02 -3.53 6.00
N GLU A 72 10.29 -2.99 6.99
CA GLU A 72 8.96 -3.44 7.36
C GLU A 72 7.97 -3.15 6.23
N MET A 73 8.05 -1.95 5.64
CA MET A 73 7.21 -1.58 4.50
C MET A 73 7.46 -2.50 3.29
N ARG A 74 8.72 -2.78 2.97
CA ARG A 74 9.09 -3.69 1.87
C ARG A 74 8.62 -5.11 2.13
N PHE A 75 8.77 -5.60 3.36
CA PHE A 75 8.30 -6.92 3.75
C PHE A 75 6.77 -7.05 3.64
N ALA A 76 6.04 -6.05 4.12
CA ALA A 76 4.58 -6.03 4.05
C ALA A 76 4.10 -6.03 2.58
N ILE A 77 4.68 -5.18 1.73
CA ILE A 77 4.36 -5.16 0.29
C ILE A 77 4.62 -6.52 -0.34
N ALA A 78 5.82 -7.10 -0.17
CA ALA A 78 6.16 -8.39 -0.75
C ALA A 78 5.19 -9.50 -0.30
N ARG A 79 4.80 -9.52 0.99
CA ARG A 79 3.93 -10.57 1.53
C ARG A 79 2.47 -10.42 1.10
N CYS A 80 2.02 -9.21 0.80
CA CYS A 80 0.66 -8.93 0.41
C CYS A 80 0.42 -8.96 -1.11
N THR A 81 1.48 -8.88 -1.92
CA THR A 81 1.40 -8.94 -3.39
C THR A 81 1.64 -10.33 -3.97
N THR A 82 2.16 -11.27 -3.19
CA THR A 82 2.14 -12.72 -3.48
C THR A 82 0.80 -13.33 -3.11
#